data_AF-A0A957FLX6-F1
#
_entry.id   AF-A0A957FLX6-F1
#
_cell.length_a   1.000
_cell.length_b   1.000
_cell.length_c   1.000
_cell.angle_alpha   90.00
_cell.angle_beta   90.00
_cell.angle_gamma   90.00
#
_symmetry.space_group_name_H-M   'P 1'
#
loop_
_entity.id
_entity.type
_entity.pdbx_description
1 polymer ?
#
loop_
_entity_poly.entity_id
_entity_poly.type
_entity_poly.pdbx_seq_one_letter_code
_entity_poly.pdbx_strand_id
1 'polypeptide(L)'
;MGKEIIKRYSIAFKKQVVSEYESGLSLNALQKRYGMSINTVKKWVEQYGREGVRHKMVMIQQPEEQERVRKLEAQVQELQALVAQLSIDKFVLECTLAVAEEDLGYEVKKKIPTASSAKRKTSTKRPR
;
A
#
# COMPACT_ATOMS: atom_id res chain seq x y z
N MET A 1 -44.75 -11.79 32.85
CA MET A 1 -43.41 -11.55 32.28
C MET A 1 -43.51 -11.59 30.76
N GLY A 2 -43.50 -10.43 30.09
CA GLY A 2 -43.62 -10.35 28.63
C GLY A 2 -42.35 -10.86 27.95
N LYS A 3 -42.50 -11.73 26.94
CA LYS A 3 -41.37 -12.23 26.14
C LYS A 3 -40.81 -11.05 25.32
N GLU A 4 -39.59 -10.61 25.63
CA GLU A 4 -38.90 -9.63 24.79
C GLU A 4 -38.53 -10.27 23.44
N ILE A 5 -39.20 -9.82 22.38
CA ILE A 5 -38.92 -10.29 21.02
C ILE A 5 -37.69 -9.53 20.50
N ILE A 6 -36.53 -10.19 20.53
CA ILE A 6 -35.29 -9.64 19.99
C ILE A 6 -35.35 -9.70 18.45
N LYS A 7 -35.61 -8.56 17.83
CA LYS A 7 -35.58 -8.42 16.36
C LYS A 7 -34.13 -8.46 15.87
N ARG A 8 -33.74 -9.52 15.17
CA ARG A 8 -32.42 -9.66 14.52
C ARG A 8 -32.52 -9.28 13.05
N TYR A 9 -31.61 -8.41 12.61
CA TYR A 9 -31.53 -7.95 11.22
C TYR A 9 -30.20 -8.38 10.61
N SER A 10 -30.24 -8.91 9.38
CA SER A 10 -29.03 -9.25 8.63
C SER A 10 -28.24 -7.99 8.26
N ILE A 11 -26.92 -8.12 8.13
CA ILE A 11 -26.03 -6.99 7.80
C ILE A 11 -26.39 -6.40 6.42
N ALA A 12 -26.73 -7.25 5.45
CA ALA A 12 -27.15 -6.82 4.11
C ALA A 12 -28.40 -5.92 4.18
N PHE A 13 -29.39 -6.31 4.99
CA PHE A 13 -30.60 -5.51 5.18
C PHE A 13 -30.31 -4.16 5.86
N LYS A 14 -29.45 -4.13 6.88
CA LYS A 14 -29.04 -2.88 7.52
C LYS A 14 -28.39 -1.92 6.51
N LYS A 15 -27.50 -2.42 5.67
CA LYS A 15 -26.83 -1.63 4.62
C LYS A 15 -27.80 -1.12 3.56
N GLN A 16 -28.77 -1.96 3.16
CA GLN A 16 -29.81 -1.54 2.22
C GLN A 16 -30.63 -0.36 2.76
N VAL A 17 -31.07 -0.44 4.02
CA VAL A 17 -31.85 0.63 4.66
C VAL A 17 -31.05 1.93 4.76
N VAL A 18 -29.75 1.84 5.06
CA VAL A 18 -28.87 3.02 5.11
C VAL A 18 -28.65 3.61 3.71
N SER A 19 -28.47 2.76 2.69
CA SER A 19 -28.36 3.22 1.29
C SER A 19 -29.62 3.97 0.82
N GLU A 20 -30.80 3.52 1.25
CA GLU A 20 -32.07 4.18 0.95
C GLU A 20 -32.24 5.50 1.72
N TYR A 21 -31.74 5.57 2.95
CA TYR A 21 -31.68 6.82 3.68
C TYR A 21 -30.79 7.85 2.96
N GLU A 22 -29.61 7.41 2.50
CA GLU A 22 -28.67 8.26 1.76
C GLU A 22 -29.18 8.68 0.38
N SER A 23 -30.08 7.92 -0.24
CA SER A 23 -30.73 8.33 -1.50
C SER A 23 -31.82 9.40 -1.31
N GLY A 24 -32.07 9.84 -0.08
CA GLY A 24 -32.96 10.96 0.24
C GLY A 24 -34.30 10.56 0.86
N LEU A 25 -34.50 9.28 1.23
CA LEU A 25 -35.70 8.88 1.97
C LEU A 25 -35.66 9.38 3.41
N SER A 26 -36.77 9.97 3.85
CA SER A 26 -36.92 10.42 5.24
C SER A 26 -37.02 9.23 6.21
N LEU A 27 -36.58 9.43 7.45
CA LEU A 27 -36.67 8.42 8.52
C LEU A 27 -38.11 7.94 8.76
N ASN A 28 -39.09 8.82 8.60
CA ASN A 28 -40.51 8.50 8.72
C ASN A 28 -40.99 7.57 7.59
N ALA A 29 -40.49 7.77 6.36
CA ALA A 29 -40.81 6.90 5.23
C ALA A 29 -40.21 5.50 5.45
N LEU A 30 -38.97 5.41 5.92
CA LEU A 30 -38.31 4.14 6.23
C LEU A 30 -39.00 3.38 7.38
N GLN A 31 -39.45 4.10 8.41
CA GLN A 31 -40.25 3.52 9.49
C GLN A 31 -41.55 2.91 8.96
N LYS A 32 -42.28 3.63 8.11
CA LYS A 32 -43.54 3.12 7.52
C LYS A 32 -43.30 1.93 6.60
N ARG A 33 -42.23 1.96 5.81
CA ARG A 33 -41.89 0.91 4.85
C ARG A 33 -41.48 -0.40 5.51
N TYR A 34 -40.69 -0.32 6.58
CA TYR A 34 -40.07 -1.50 7.20
C TYR A 34 -40.58 -1.80 8.62
N GLY A 35 -41.48 -1.00 9.16
CA GLY A 35 -42.00 -1.15 10.54
C GLY A 35 -40.92 -1.02 11.62
N MET A 36 -39.87 -0.23 11.35
CA MET A 36 -38.71 -0.09 12.22
C MET A 36 -38.73 1.22 13.00
N SER A 37 -38.08 1.24 14.17
CA SER A 37 -37.90 2.47 14.93
C SER A 37 -36.93 3.41 14.23
N ILE A 38 -37.27 4.71 14.22
CA ILE A 38 -36.41 5.79 13.73
C ILE A 38 -35.05 5.77 14.43
N ASN A 39 -35.01 5.47 15.73
CA ASN A 39 -33.76 5.42 16.51
C ASN A 39 -32.86 4.27 16.04
N THR A 40 -33.44 3.14 15.62
CA THR A 40 -32.68 2.00 15.08
C THR A 40 -32.03 2.38 13.75
N VAL A 41 -32.77 3.07 12.87
CA VAL A 41 -32.23 3.55 11.60
C VAL A 41 -31.13 4.58 11.82
N LYS A 42 -31.30 5.54 12.73
CA LYS A 42 -30.24 6.51 13.09
C LYS A 42 -28.95 5.83 13.55
N LYS A 43 -29.04 4.82 14.43
CA LYS A 43 -27.89 4.02 14.86
C LYS A 43 -27.21 3.31 13.69
N TRP A 44 -27.97 2.81 12.72
CA TRP A 44 -27.39 2.17 11.54
C TRP A 44 -26.75 3.17 10.59
N VAL A 45 -27.31 4.36 10.43
CA VAL A 45 -26.70 5.44 9.62
C VAL A 45 -25.38 5.89 10.25
N GLU A 46 -25.31 6.01 11.58
CA GLU A 46 -24.07 6.32 12.29
C GLU A 46 -23.01 5.21 12.16
N GLN A 47 -23.43 3.93 12.13
CA GLN A 47 -22.52 2.79 12.05
C GLN A 47 -22.11 2.39 10.62
N TYR A 48 -22.99 2.59 9.64
CA TYR A 48 -22.84 2.08 8.27
C TYR A 48 -23.00 3.16 7.19
N GLY A 49 -23.39 4.39 7.55
CA GLY A 49 -23.52 5.49 6.60
C GLY A 49 -22.15 6.05 6.19
N ARG A 50 -22.10 6.77 5.07
CA ARG A 50 -20.87 7.36 4.52
C ARG A 50 -20.13 8.26 5.50
N GLU A 51 -20.84 8.97 6.37
CA GLU A 51 -20.24 9.78 7.44
C GLU A 51 -19.72 8.91 8.60
N GLY A 52 -20.39 7.79 8.91
CA GLY A 52 -19.93 6.78 9.85
C GLY A 52 -18.69 6.01 9.37
N VAL A 53 -18.56 5.80 8.06
CA VAL A 53 -17.32 5.27 7.45
C VAL A 53 -16.17 6.26 7.59
N ARG A 54 -16.45 7.57 7.64
CA ARG A 54 -15.44 8.62 7.89
C ARG A 54 -15.13 8.77 9.39
N HIS A 55 -16.08 8.54 10.28
CA HIS A 55 -15.87 8.61 11.73
C HIS A 55 -15.50 7.26 12.34
N LYS A 56 -14.19 7.13 12.59
CA LYS A 56 -13.51 6.07 13.38
C LYS A 56 -13.29 4.73 12.68
N MET A 57 -12.46 4.73 11.64
CA MET A 57 -11.34 3.79 11.68
C MET A 57 -10.28 4.41 12.62
N VAL A 58 -10.53 4.38 13.93
CA VAL A 58 -9.44 4.57 14.90
C VAL A 58 -8.67 3.27 14.82
N MET A 59 -7.72 3.21 13.88
CA MET A 59 -6.64 2.24 14.00
C MET A 59 -5.94 2.62 15.30
N ILE A 60 -6.24 1.89 16.38
CA ILE A 60 -5.45 1.93 17.61
C ILE A 60 -4.13 1.24 17.24
N GLN A 61 -3.30 1.93 16.45
CA GLN A 61 -1.93 1.53 16.28
C GLN A 61 -1.28 1.70 17.64
N GLN A 62 -0.66 0.64 18.13
CA GLN A 62 0.20 0.71 19.32
C GLN A 62 1.21 1.84 19.08
N PRO A 63 1.59 2.64 20.11
CA PRO A 63 2.54 3.74 19.93
C PRO A 63 3.86 3.27 19.29
N GLU A 64 4.26 2.03 19.58
CA GLU A 64 5.42 1.36 18.99
C GLU A 64 5.31 1.14 17.47
N GLU A 65 4.11 0.87 16.97
CA GLU A 65 3.86 0.70 15.54
C GLU A 65 3.92 2.03 14.79
N GLN A 66 3.46 3.12 15.42
CA GLN A 66 3.61 4.47 14.88
C GLN A 66 5.07 4.90 14.80
N GLU A 67 5.87 4.58 15.82
CA GLU A 67 7.32 4.82 15.77
C GLU A 67 8.00 4.00 14.68
N ARG A 68 7.57 2.76 14.46
CA ARG A 68 8.11 1.91 13.40
C ARG A 68 7.82 2.49 12.02
N VAL A 69 6.60 2.95 11.77
CA VAL A 69 6.23 3.62 10.51
C VAL A 69 7.09 4.85 10.28
N ARG A 70 7.24 5.72 11.30
CA ARG A 70 8.09 6.92 11.21
C ARG A 70 9.56 6.58 10.92
N LYS A 71 10.11 5.56 11.57
CA LYS A 71 11.49 5.10 11.32
C LYS A 71 11.65 4.59 9.89
N LEU A 72 10.68 3.82 9.40
CA LEU A 72 10.69 3.31 8.02
C LEU A 72 10.58 4.45 7.00
N GLU A 73 9.71 5.43 7.24
CA GLU A 73 9.57 6.60 6.38
C GLU A 73 10.86 7.43 6.33
N ALA A 74 11.52 7.64 7.47
CA ALA A 74 12.81 8.33 7.52
C ALA A 74 13.90 7.58 6.73
N GLN A 75 13.97 6.25 6.87
CA GLN A 75 14.91 5.42 6.11
C GLN A 75 14.64 5.49 4.60
N VAL A 76 13.37 5.49 4.19
CA VAL A 76 13.00 5.64 2.77
C VAL A 76 13.47 6.99 2.23
N GLN A 77 13.28 8.07 2.97
CA GLN A 77 13.75 9.40 2.55
C GLN A 77 15.28 9.47 2.44
N GLU A 78 16.00 8.92 3.41
CA GLU A 78 17.46 8.88 3.40
C GLU A 78 17.99 8.07 2.20
N LEU A 79 17.43 6.89 1.97
CA LEU A 79 17.81 6.05 0.84
C LEU A 79 17.51 6.73 -0.50
N GLN A 80 16.37 7.41 -0.63
CA GLN A 80 16.03 8.18 -1.83
C GLN A 80 17.03 9.30 -2.09
N ALA A 81 17.46 10.03 -1.05
CA ALA A 81 18.46 11.08 -1.17
C ALA A 81 19.82 10.52 -1.62
N LEU A 82 20.26 9.40 -1.04
CA LEU A 82 21.51 8.74 -1.43
C LEU A 82 21.46 8.23 -2.87
N VAL A 83 20.34 7.64 -3.30
CA VAL A 83 20.15 7.19 -4.68
C VAL A 83 20.20 8.38 -5.65
N ALA A 84 19.59 9.51 -5.30
CA ALA A 84 19.67 10.72 -6.10
C ALA A 84 21.11 11.22 -6.22
N GLN A 85 21.86 11.30 -5.11
CA GLN A 85 23.26 11.70 -5.14
C GLN A 85 24.12 10.77 -6.01
N LEU A 86 24.01 9.46 -5.82
CA LEU A 86 24.75 8.47 -6.62
C LEU A 86 24.39 8.54 -8.11
N SER A 87 23.13 8.88 -8.45
CA SER A 87 22.72 9.04 -9.84
C SER A 87 23.38 10.24 -10.51
N ILE A 88 23.54 11.35 -9.77
CA ILE A 88 24.25 12.55 -10.24
C ILE A 88 25.75 12.24 -10.38
N ASP A 89 26.36 11.64 -9.36
CA ASP A 89 27.79 11.29 -9.38
C ASP A 89 28.10 10.37 -10.55
N LYS A 90 27.26 9.36 -10.79
CA LYS A 90 27.39 8.46 -11.94
C LYS A 90 27.30 9.22 -13.26
N PHE A 91 26.33 10.11 -13.41
CA PHE A 91 26.18 10.91 -14.63
C PHE A 91 27.42 11.78 -14.89
N VAL A 92 27.92 12.47 -13.86
CA VAL A 92 29.15 13.27 -13.96
C VAL A 92 30.34 12.40 -14.34
N LEU A 93 30.50 11.23 -13.71
CA LEU A 93 31.57 10.30 -14.05
C LEU A 93 31.47 9.82 -15.50
N GLU A 94 30.28 9.49 -15.99
CA GLU A 94 30.06 9.10 -17.38
C GLU A 94 30.38 10.24 -18.35
N CYS A 95 29.97 11.48 -18.05
CA CYS A 95 30.33 12.65 -18.86
C CYS A 95 31.83 12.92 -18.88
N THR A 96 32.49 12.88 -17.72
CA THR A 96 33.95 13.09 -17.64
C THR A 96 34.72 12.00 -18.38
N LEU A 97 34.23 10.76 -18.32
CA LEU A 97 34.83 9.64 -19.04
C LEU A 97 34.65 9.82 -20.56
N ALA A 98 33.48 10.26 -21.03
CA ALA A 98 33.25 10.53 -22.45
C ALA A 98 34.21 11.61 -22.99
N VAL A 99 34.36 12.73 -22.27
CA VAL A 99 35.30 13.80 -22.66
C VAL A 99 36.75 13.29 -22.65
N ALA A 100 37.13 12.51 -21.62
CA ALA A 100 38.47 11.93 -21.56
C ALA A 100 38.74 10.93 -22.70
N GLU A 101 37.75 10.13 -23.10
CA GLU A 101 37.86 9.20 -24.23
C GLU A 101 37.99 9.96 -25.57
N GLU A 102 37.28 11.08 -25.73
CA GLU A 102 37.42 11.98 -26.89
C GLU A 102 38.81 12.61 -26.95
N ASP A 103 39.31 13.14 -25.83
CA ASP A 103 40.62 13.81 -25.73
C ASP A 103 41.81 12.85 -25.91
N LEU A 104 41.69 11.60 -25.44
CA LEU A 104 42.75 10.59 -25.50
C LEU A 104 42.75 9.77 -26.80
N GLY A 105 41.66 9.79 -27.57
CA GLY A 105 41.54 9.07 -28.84
C GLY A 105 41.49 7.54 -28.72
N TYR A 106 41.25 6.99 -27.52
CA TYR A 106 40.98 5.57 -27.29
C TYR A 106 40.02 5.36 -26.10
N GLU A 107 39.22 4.29 -26.15
CA GLU A 107 38.29 3.93 -25.05
C GLU A 107 39.06 3.54 -23.77
N VAL A 108 38.76 4.20 -22.66
CA VAL A 108 39.43 4.01 -21.35
C VAL A 108 38.80 2.83 -20.58
N LYS A 109 37.62 2.33 -21.01
CA LYS A 109 36.94 1.19 -20.38
C LYS A 109 37.77 -0.10 -20.48
N LYS A 110 38.46 -0.47 -19.37
CA LYS A 110 38.99 -1.82 -19.19
C LYS A 110 37.84 -2.83 -19.19
N LYS A 111 37.63 -3.56 -20.29
CA LYS A 111 36.84 -4.80 -20.32
C LYS A 111 37.56 -5.84 -19.45
N ILE A 112 37.17 -5.97 -18.19
CA ILE A 112 37.60 -7.09 -17.36
C ILE A 112 36.70 -8.29 -17.71
N PRO A 113 37.23 -9.37 -18.30
CA PRO A 113 36.43 -10.56 -18.57
C PRO A 113 36.07 -11.21 -17.23
N THR A 114 34.80 -11.15 -16.84
CA THR A 114 34.28 -11.88 -15.68
C THR A 114 34.24 -13.37 -15.99
N ALA A 115 35.29 -14.09 -15.60
CA ALA A 115 35.35 -15.54 -15.62
C ALA A 115 34.55 -16.11 -14.42
N SER A 116 33.23 -16.22 -14.55
CA SER A 116 32.43 -16.94 -13.56
C SER A 116 31.19 -17.57 -14.19
N SER A 117 31.40 -18.71 -14.86
CA SER A 117 30.47 -19.86 -14.95
C SER A 117 30.79 -20.70 -16.20
N ALA A 118 31.84 -21.52 -16.14
CA ALA A 118 32.05 -22.60 -17.11
C ALA A 118 31.90 -23.94 -16.37
N LYS A 119 30.72 -24.53 -16.53
CA LYS A 119 30.30 -25.84 -16.00
C LYS A 119 31.35 -26.92 -16.27
N ARG A 120 31.77 -27.62 -15.21
CA ARG A 120 32.50 -28.91 -15.28
C ARG A 120 31.77 -29.88 -16.20
N LYS A 121 32.47 -30.43 -17.21
CA LYS A 121 32.15 -31.74 -17.80
C LYS A 121 33.41 -32.59 -17.92
N THR A 122 33.51 -33.50 -16.96
CA THR A 122 33.95 -34.90 -16.99
C THR A 122 34.81 -35.42 -18.17
N SER A 123 35.98 -35.93 -17.77
CA SER A 123 36.65 -37.16 -18.20
C SER A 123 36.94 -37.39 -19.69
N THR A 124 38.24 -37.46 -20.03
CA THR A 124 38.86 -38.65 -20.67
C THR A 124 40.38 -38.58 -20.47
N LYS A 125 40.95 -39.62 -19.83
CA LYS A 125 42.41 -39.82 -19.66
C LYS A 125 43.06 -40.15 -21.02
N ARG A 126 44.15 -39.45 -21.35
CA ARG A 126 45.18 -39.79 -22.35
C ARG A 126 46.30 -40.62 -21.67
N PRO A 127 47.41 -41.03 -22.32
CA PRO A 127 47.69 -41.38 -23.73
C PRO A 127 48.54 -42.68 -23.85
N ARG A 128 48.93 -43.07 -25.08
CA ARG A 128 50.33 -43.41 -25.39
C ARG A 128 50.78 -42.58 -26.58
#